data_AF-A0AB34Q1H3-F1
#
_entry.id   AF-A0AB34Q1H3-F1
#
_cell.length_a   1.000
_cell.length_b   1.000
_cell.length_c   1.000
_cell.angle_alpha   90.00
_cell.angle_beta   90.00
_cell.angle_gamma   90.00
#
_symmetry.space_group_name_H-M   'P 1'
#
loop_
_entity.id
_entity.type
_entity.pdbx_description
1 polymer ?
#
loop_
_entity_poly.entity_id
_entity_poly.type
_entity_poly.pdbx_seq_one_letter_code
_entity_poly.pdbx_strand_id
1 'polypeptide(L)'
;MSDSSSLDLGLVIYSAVKPIFKIYFIIAIGFYLAKRNILSVSTCRDISDTVVTAIMPCLIFNNIVSNLKSSDIKNIGIIIFTSALLFTFGGLLAYGIHIITKSPKRWLGGLISVGIFPNISDLPIAYLQTFAKGGVIFTTAQGEKGVAYVCIFLMAMVMCQFSFGLFRLIEYDFRDELKVDEEHKVCSDSESSTRNQPEHEKVNNSSPVGVGADKSRTTQNGSNSDSDSIISQAVASDRLDIEEEEEDQHNQFLKTRAEQAHKSRSGSSSVHSEGSAVRRRTSNASELSVPYTITSVLSRTSDLRRQRSQNVQDVINEYSEFDALRSNEVQRTRTATSEIAVEPSVKAESKVKNYLKQLYKNVTTPSSLSLIISIAIAMAPPLKALFVNSNFYMPNAPDELPPLSFIIDFTSYVGAASVPLGLILLGTTLARLQVKKMPPGFWKTALLITIARLIIIPIFGVGVTTGFYKGGWYGSDILVRFVSVLEFGLPNATSLVYFTAFYTDPLSEEHLQMDCLAICLICQYAILWITLPFLTTFTLKVSMGL
;
A
#
# COMPACT_ATOMS: atom_id res chain seq x y z
N MET A 1 -19.34 -4.28 -49.06
CA MET A 1 -18.15 -3.43 -48.87
C MET A 1 -18.64 -1.99 -48.87
N SER A 2 -18.50 -1.32 -47.74
CA SER A 2 -18.82 0.10 -47.55
C SER A 2 -17.71 0.65 -46.68
N ASP A 3 -17.04 1.70 -47.14
CA ASP A 3 -15.79 2.17 -46.58
C ASP A 3 -15.95 2.64 -45.12
N SER A 4 -15.63 1.75 -44.18
CA SER A 4 -15.16 2.19 -42.87
C SER A 4 -13.82 2.85 -43.10
N SER A 5 -13.76 4.17 -42.98
CA SER A 5 -12.52 4.95 -43.06
C SER A 5 -11.52 4.43 -42.02
N SER A 6 -10.64 3.52 -42.46
CA SER A 6 -9.61 2.94 -41.59
C SER A 6 -8.79 4.08 -41.02
N LEU A 7 -8.70 4.18 -39.69
CA LEU A 7 -8.01 5.27 -39.02
C LEU A 7 -6.59 5.40 -39.56
N ASP A 8 -6.04 6.61 -39.70
CA ASP A 8 -4.64 6.70 -40.11
C ASP A 8 -3.73 5.97 -39.10
N LEU A 9 -2.72 5.26 -39.61
CA LEU A 9 -1.77 4.53 -38.76
C LEU A 9 -1.00 5.49 -37.85
N GLY A 10 -0.61 6.66 -38.37
CA GLY A 10 0.03 7.72 -37.58
C GLY A 10 -0.87 8.22 -36.46
N LEU A 11 -2.15 8.43 -36.74
CA LEU A 11 -3.15 8.82 -35.74
C LEU A 11 -3.32 7.77 -34.63
N VAL A 12 -3.36 6.47 -34.96
CA VAL A 12 -3.46 5.39 -33.96
C VAL A 12 -2.18 5.30 -33.11
N ILE A 13 -1.00 5.34 -33.74
CA ILE A 13 0.30 5.35 -33.02
C ILE A 13 0.39 6.55 -32.08
N TYR A 14 0.07 7.76 -32.56
CA TYR A 14 0.08 8.96 -31.73
C TYR A 14 -0.89 8.85 -30.54
N SER A 15 -2.10 8.34 -30.77
CA SER A 15 -3.11 8.10 -29.73
C SER A 15 -2.64 7.07 -28.69
N ALA A 16 -1.90 6.05 -29.11
CA ALA A 16 -1.33 5.01 -28.25
C ALA A 16 -0.09 5.49 -27.45
N VAL A 17 0.70 6.40 -27.99
CA VAL A 17 1.93 6.93 -27.37
C VAL A 17 1.64 8.09 -26.42
N LYS A 18 0.68 8.97 -26.73
CA LYS A 18 0.35 10.18 -25.94
C LYS A 18 0.08 9.89 -24.44
N PRO A 19 -0.63 8.82 -24.03
CA PRO A 19 -0.82 8.50 -22.62
C PRO A 19 0.48 8.14 -21.88
N ILE A 20 1.44 7.51 -22.55
CA ILE A 20 2.73 7.11 -21.95
C ILE A 20 3.51 8.33 -21.49
N PHE A 21 3.64 9.36 -22.33
CA PHE A 21 4.29 10.62 -21.95
C PHE A 21 3.70 11.19 -20.65
N LYS A 22 2.37 11.29 -20.56
CA LYS A 22 1.68 11.79 -19.36
C LYS A 22 2.00 10.93 -18.13
N ILE A 23 1.90 9.60 -18.25
CA ILE A 23 2.18 8.66 -17.14
C ILE A 23 3.61 8.84 -16.64
N TYR A 24 4.59 8.80 -17.54
CA TYR A 24 6.01 8.89 -17.18
C TYR A 24 6.40 10.27 -16.65
N PHE A 25 5.77 11.37 -17.10
CA PHE A 25 5.98 12.68 -16.48
C PHE A 25 5.48 12.73 -15.02
N ILE A 26 4.34 12.09 -14.71
CA ILE A 26 3.84 12.01 -13.32
C ILE A 26 4.75 11.12 -12.47
N ILE A 27 5.20 9.98 -12.99
CA ILE A 27 6.20 9.11 -12.34
C ILE A 27 7.51 9.88 -12.11
N ALA A 28 7.98 10.68 -13.07
CA ALA A 28 9.19 11.48 -12.93
C ALA A 28 9.05 12.60 -11.87
N ILE A 29 7.86 13.20 -11.73
CA ILE A 29 7.54 14.11 -10.62
C ILE A 29 7.64 13.37 -9.28
N GLY A 30 7.01 12.20 -9.14
CA GLY A 30 7.12 11.38 -7.93
C GLY A 30 8.57 11.01 -7.60
N PHE A 31 9.34 10.61 -8.61
CA PHE A 31 10.77 10.31 -8.48
C PHE A 31 11.57 11.52 -7.99
N TYR A 32 11.33 12.70 -8.56
CA TYR A 32 11.97 13.96 -8.14
C TYR A 32 11.62 14.34 -6.70
N LEU A 33 10.35 14.24 -6.32
CA LEU A 33 9.89 14.54 -4.96
C LEU A 33 10.49 13.60 -3.91
N ALA A 34 10.68 12.31 -4.24
CA ALA A 34 11.40 11.37 -3.40
C ALA A 34 12.90 11.71 -3.28
N LYS A 35 13.59 12.02 -4.40
CA LYS A 35 15.01 12.42 -4.36
C LYS A 35 15.28 13.73 -3.62
N ARG A 36 14.27 14.59 -3.46
CA ARG A 36 14.32 15.81 -2.64
C ARG A 36 13.88 15.61 -1.18
N ASN A 37 13.56 14.38 -0.76
CA ASN A 37 12.96 14.07 0.54
C ASN A 37 11.72 14.96 0.87
N ILE A 38 10.95 15.33 -0.16
CA ILE A 38 9.66 16.02 0.01
C ILE A 38 8.57 14.99 0.29
N LEU A 39 8.64 13.84 -0.38
CA LEU A 39 7.87 12.66 -0.06
C LEU A 39 8.82 11.65 0.59
N SER A 40 8.80 11.59 1.93
CA SER A 40 9.54 10.57 2.69
C SER A 40 8.87 9.19 2.57
N VAL A 41 9.52 8.14 3.09
CA VAL A 41 8.92 6.80 3.17
C VAL A 41 7.63 6.83 4.01
N SER A 42 7.67 7.40 5.21
CA SER A 42 6.50 7.61 6.08
C SER A 42 5.39 8.42 5.40
N THR A 43 5.68 9.57 4.81
CA THR A 43 4.65 10.35 4.08
C THR A 43 4.07 9.58 2.88
N CYS A 44 4.84 8.69 2.25
CA CYS A 44 4.28 7.80 1.22
C CYS A 44 3.36 6.72 1.80
N ARG A 45 3.65 6.21 3.00
CA ARG A 45 2.76 5.33 3.77
C ARG A 45 1.45 6.05 4.07
N ASP A 46 1.50 7.22 4.70
CA ASP A 46 0.32 8.03 5.06
C ASP A 46 -0.58 8.34 3.85
N ILE A 47 0.03 8.77 2.73
CA ILE A 47 -0.70 9.04 1.48
C ILE A 47 -1.34 7.76 0.95
N SER A 48 -0.61 6.64 0.93
CA SER A 48 -1.13 5.39 0.39
C SER A 48 -2.20 4.76 1.28
N ASP A 49 -2.07 4.86 2.61
CA ASP A 49 -3.09 4.50 3.60
C ASP A 49 -4.37 5.33 3.36
N THR A 50 -4.23 6.64 3.13
CA THR A 50 -5.34 7.54 2.75
C THR A 50 -5.97 7.14 1.41
N VAL A 51 -5.16 6.79 0.41
CA VAL A 51 -5.64 6.34 -0.91
C VAL A 51 -6.47 5.07 -0.78
N VAL A 52 -5.97 4.04 -0.09
CA VAL A 52 -6.66 2.75 0.03
C VAL A 52 -7.91 2.86 0.91
N THR A 53 -7.86 3.63 1.99
CA THR A 53 -8.97 3.75 2.97
C THR A 53 -10.14 4.59 2.46
N ALA A 54 -9.88 5.66 1.69
CA ALA A 54 -10.92 6.64 1.31
C ALA A 54 -10.98 6.94 -0.20
N ILE A 55 -9.84 7.25 -0.83
CA ILE A 55 -9.82 7.81 -2.19
C ILE A 55 -10.17 6.75 -3.25
N MET A 56 -9.61 5.55 -3.14
CA MET A 56 -9.86 4.41 -4.03
C MET A 56 -11.29 3.87 -3.90
N PRO A 57 -11.87 3.69 -2.69
CA PRO A 57 -13.30 3.44 -2.53
C PRO A 57 -14.21 4.46 -3.23
N CYS A 58 -13.88 5.75 -3.19
CA CYS A 58 -14.62 6.81 -3.88
C CYS A 58 -14.48 6.70 -5.42
N LEU A 59 -13.26 6.47 -5.93
CA LEU A 59 -13.02 6.25 -7.36
C LEU A 59 -13.84 5.06 -7.88
N ILE A 60 -13.80 3.93 -7.16
CA ILE A 60 -14.55 2.72 -7.50
C ILE A 60 -16.05 3.01 -7.54
N PHE A 61 -16.59 3.67 -6.50
CA PHE A 61 -18.02 3.95 -6.37
C PHE A 61 -18.56 4.78 -7.53
N ASN A 62 -17.96 5.95 -7.78
CA ASN A 62 -18.37 6.81 -8.87
C ASN A 62 -18.28 6.08 -10.23
N ASN A 63 -17.13 5.48 -10.56
CA ASN A 63 -16.96 4.89 -11.89
C ASN A 63 -17.96 3.75 -12.15
N ILE A 64 -18.22 2.89 -11.17
CA ILE A 64 -19.16 1.77 -11.30
C ILE A 64 -20.60 2.25 -11.35
N VAL A 65 -21.05 3.05 -10.36
CA VAL A 65 -22.45 3.49 -10.27
C VAL A 65 -22.83 4.38 -11.45
N SER A 66 -21.94 5.27 -11.88
CA SER A 66 -22.20 6.16 -13.03
C SER A 66 -22.22 5.39 -14.36
N ASN A 67 -21.19 4.59 -14.64
CA ASN A 67 -20.98 4.07 -16.00
C ASN A 67 -21.56 2.68 -16.30
N LEU A 68 -21.68 1.78 -15.32
CA LEU A 68 -22.19 0.44 -15.58
C LEU A 68 -23.73 0.42 -15.62
N LYS A 69 -24.28 -0.39 -16.52
CA LYS A 69 -25.72 -0.65 -16.65
C LYS A 69 -25.99 -2.13 -16.34
N SER A 70 -27.22 -2.49 -15.98
CA SER A 70 -27.62 -3.90 -15.78
C SER A 70 -27.37 -4.79 -17.00
N SER A 71 -27.38 -4.22 -18.21
CA SER A 71 -26.98 -4.89 -19.46
C SER A 71 -25.51 -5.34 -19.50
N ASP A 72 -24.62 -4.70 -18.72
CA ASP A 72 -23.19 -4.99 -18.70
C ASP A 72 -22.82 -6.23 -17.86
N ILE A 73 -23.79 -6.89 -17.21
CA ILE A 73 -23.52 -8.06 -16.34
C ILE A 73 -22.73 -9.17 -17.04
N LYS A 74 -22.98 -9.40 -18.34
CA LYS A 74 -22.20 -10.34 -19.15
C LYS A 74 -20.74 -9.92 -19.26
N ASN A 75 -20.48 -8.62 -19.46
CA ASN A 75 -19.14 -8.06 -19.58
C ASN A 75 -18.37 -8.18 -18.25
N ILE A 76 -19.04 -7.99 -17.11
CA ILE A 76 -18.47 -8.22 -15.77
C ILE A 76 -18.02 -9.69 -15.62
N GLY A 77 -18.86 -10.65 -16.01
CA GLY A 77 -18.50 -12.07 -15.98
C GLY A 77 -17.31 -12.42 -16.89
N ILE A 78 -17.25 -11.83 -18.09
CA ILE A 78 -16.11 -11.99 -19.02
C ILE A 78 -14.83 -11.42 -18.42
N ILE A 79 -14.89 -10.25 -17.76
CA ILE A 79 -13.74 -9.63 -17.08
C ILE A 79 -13.20 -10.55 -15.99
N ILE A 80 -14.06 -11.06 -15.09
CA ILE A 80 -13.66 -11.96 -13.99
C ILE A 80 -13.03 -13.26 -14.52
N PHE A 81 -13.58 -13.82 -15.60
CA PHE A 81 -12.98 -14.98 -16.25
C PHE A 81 -11.62 -14.66 -16.91
N THR A 82 -11.51 -13.49 -17.54
CA THR A 82 -10.28 -13.02 -18.19
C THR A 82 -9.18 -12.74 -17.17
N SER A 83 -9.50 -12.17 -16.01
CA SER A 83 -8.54 -11.96 -14.92
C SER A 83 -8.04 -13.28 -14.34
N ALA A 84 -8.91 -14.29 -14.20
CA ALA A 84 -8.49 -15.62 -13.76
C ALA A 84 -7.52 -16.26 -14.76
N LEU A 85 -7.73 -16.11 -16.07
CA LEU A 85 -6.80 -16.55 -17.11
C LEU A 85 -5.47 -15.78 -17.08
N LEU A 86 -5.49 -14.45 -16.88
CA LEU A 86 -4.29 -13.62 -16.74
C LEU A 86 -3.43 -14.08 -15.56
N PHE A 87 -4.04 -14.28 -14.38
CA PHE A 87 -3.33 -14.68 -13.16
C PHE A 87 -2.79 -16.11 -13.25
N THR A 88 -3.60 -17.06 -13.71
CA THR A 88 -3.17 -18.47 -13.84
C THR A 88 -2.08 -18.63 -14.90
N PHE A 89 -2.22 -18.03 -16.08
CA PHE A 89 -1.19 -18.11 -17.13
C PHE A 89 0.11 -17.41 -16.70
N GLY A 90 0.02 -16.23 -16.06
CA GLY A 90 1.18 -15.53 -15.53
C GLY A 90 1.96 -16.31 -14.47
N GLY A 91 1.25 -16.94 -13.52
CA GLY A 91 1.85 -17.82 -12.51
C GLY A 91 2.50 -19.08 -13.10
N LEU A 92 1.84 -19.75 -14.04
CA LEU A 92 2.39 -20.92 -14.74
C LEU A 92 3.64 -20.57 -15.54
N LEU A 93 3.65 -19.42 -16.22
CA LEU A 93 4.80 -18.96 -17.01
C LEU A 93 5.99 -18.59 -16.12
N ALA A 94 5.76 -17.94 -14.98
CA ALA A 94 6.80 -17.66 -13.99
C ALA A 94 7.38 -18.94 -13.36
N TYR A 95 6.54 -19.94 -13.07
CA TYR A 95 7.00 -21.26 -12.60
C TYR A 95 7.83 -21.99 -13.68
N GLY A 96 7.42 -21.93 -14.95
CA GLY A 96 8.22 -22.45 -16.07
C GLY A 96 9.59 -21.76 -16.18
N ILE A 97 9.65 -20.44 -16.00
CA ILE A 97 10.91 -19.68 -15.97
C ILE A 97 11.80 -20.14 -14.82
N HIS A 98 11.25 -20.35 -13.61
CA HIS A 98 12.02 -20.85 -12.47
C HIS A 98 12.77 -22.15 -12.81
N ILE A 99 12.09 -23.09 -13.47
CA ILE A 99 12.66 -24.38 -13.90
C ILE A 99 13.77 -24.17 -14.96
N ILE A 100 13.53 -23.31 -15.95
CA ILE A 100 14.46 -23.06 -17.07
C ILE A 100 15.73 -22.34 -16.59
N THR A 101 15.59 -21.27 -15.80
CA THR A 101 16.73 -20.42 -15.39
C THR A 101 17.42 -20.88 -14.12
N LYS A 102 16.80 -21.80 -13.37
CA LYS A 102 17.23 -22.22 -12.03
C LYS A 102 17.37 -21.01 -11.08
N SER A 103 16.34 -20.16 -11.07
CA SER A 103 16.24 -19.00 -10.19
C SER A 103 16.44 -19.40 -8.72
N PRO A 104 17.00 -18.54 -7.84
CA PRO A 104 17.24 -18.88 -6.44
C PRO A 104 16.01 -19.49 -5.74
N LYS A 105 16.20 -20.57 -4.98
CA LYS A 105 15.12 -21.24 -4.21
C LYS A 105 14.54 -20.38 -3.06
N ARG A 106 15.24 -19.30 -2.71
CA ARG A 106 14.81 -18.23 -1.80
C ARG A 106 14.04 -17.10 -2.52
N TRP A 107 13.78 -17.24 -3.82
CA TRP A 107 12.98 -16.29 -4.60
C TRP A 107 12.10 -17.04 -5.61
N LEU A 108 11.42 -18.09 -5.14
CA LEU A 108 10.41 -18.81 -5.92
C LEU A 108 9.05 -18.11 -5.78
N GLY A 109 8.73 -17.69 -4.57
CA GLY A 109 7.51 -17.01 -4.21
C GLY A 109 7.37 -15.65 -4.90
N GLY A 110 8.35 -14.78 -4.72
CA GLY A 110 8.46 -13.48 -5.37
C GLY A 110 8.44 -13.58 -6.89
N LEU A 111 9.09 -14.60 -7.48
CA LEU A 111 9.06 -14.84 -8.92
C LEU A 111 7.66 -15.21 -9.42
N ILE A 112 6.95 -16.11 -8.73
CA ILE A 112 5.56 -16.44 -9.10
C ILE A 112 4.63 -15.24 -8.86
N SER A 113 4.84 -14.47 -7.78
CA SER A 113 4.07 -13.25 -7.48
C SER A 113 4.25 -12.19 -8.58
N VAL A 114 5.48 -11.98 -9.05
CA VAL A 114 5.82 -11.20 -10.25
C VAL A 114 5.08 -11.71 -11.50
N GLY A 115 4.98 -13.03 -11.66
CA GLY A 115 4.17 -13.64 -12.72
C GLY A 115 2.68 -13.29 -12.63
N ILE A 116 2.12 -13.32 -11.43
CA ILE A 116 0.67 -13.22 -11.22
C ILE A 116 0.15 -11.77 -11.21
N PHE A 117 0.80 -10.84 -10.49
CA PHE A 117 0.20 -9.55 -10.12
C PHE A 117 0.58 -8.37 -11.05
N PRO A 118 -0.31 -7.91 -11.95
CA PRO A 118 -0.11 -6.70 -12.75
C PRO A 118 -0.32 -5.43 -11.90
N ASN A 119 0.19 -4.29 -12.37
CA ASN A 119 -0.26 -2.98 -11.89
C ASN A 119 -1.61 -2.60 -12.53
N ILE A 120 -2.70 -3.21 -12.04
CA ILE A 120 -4.08 -3.03 -12.55
C ILE A 120 -4.71 -1.69 -12.15
N SER A 121 -4.21 -1.00 -11.11
CA SER A 121 -4.82 0.25 -10.66
C SER A 121 -4.43 1.44 -11.53
N ASP A 122 -3.22 1.95 -11.37
CA ASP A 122 -2.96 3.35 -11.69
C ASP A 122 -2.56 3.56 -13.16
N LEU A 123 -1.83 2.59 -13.72
CA LEU A 123 -1.38 2.62 -15.12
C LEU A 123 -2.53 2.53 -16.13
N PRO A 124 -3.38 1.47 -16.13
CA PRO A 124 -4.44 1.33 -17.14
C PRO A 124 -5.51 2.42 -17.00
N ILE A 125 -5.86 2.86 -15.78
CA ILE A 125 -6.81 3.97 -15.59
C ILE A 125 -6.22 5.27 -16.15
N ALA A 126 -4.97 5.63 -15.81
CA ALA A 126 -4.33 6.82 -16.35
C ALA A 126 -4.17 6.77 -17.87
N TYR A 127 -3.88 5.58 -18.41
CA TYR A 127 -3.73 5.33 -19.84
C TYR A 127 -5.06 5.59 -20.56
N LEU A 128 -6.11 4.88 -20.14
CA LEU A 128 -7.43 4.93 -20.76
C LEU A 128 -8.09 6.31 -20.65
N GLN A 129 -8.03 6.96 -19.49
CA GLN A 129 -8.52 8.34 -19.33
C GLN A 129 -7.84 9.32 -20.28
N THR A 130 -6.57 9.09 -20.64
CA THR A 130 -5.81 9.97 -21.53
C THR A 130 -6.03 9.63 -23.00
N PHE A 131 -6.22 8.35 -23.29
CA PHE A 131 -6.56 7.82 -24.60
C PHE A 131 -7.94 8.30 -25.06
N ALA A 132 -8.96 8.15 -24.19
CA ALA A 132 -10.34 8.56 -24.48
C ALA A 132 -10.56 10.08 -24.55
N LYS A 133 -9.73 10.89 -23.87
CA LYS A 133 -9.80 12.36 -23.91
C LYS A 133 -9.62 12.98 -25.31
N GLY A 134 -9.10 12.22 -26.28
CA GLY A 134 -9.02 12.68 -27.66
C GLY A 134 -10.35 12.65 -28.42
N GLY A 135 -11.32 11.82 -28.01
CA GLY A 135 -12.58 11.61 -28.73
C GLY A 135 -12.46 10.91 -30.10
N VAL A 136 -11.24 10.67 -30.60
CA VAL A 136 -10.95 10.15 -31.95
C VAL A 136 -11.25 8.66 -32.10
N ILE A 137 -10.92 7.85 -31.09
CA ILE A 137 -11.01 6.37 -31.14
C ILE A 137 -12.06 5.87 -30.14
N PHE A 138 -12.00 6.36 -28.91
CA PHE A 138 -13.07 6.21 -27.92
C PHE A 138 -13.51 7.59 -27.43
N THR A 139 -14.80 7.72 -27.12
CA THR A 139 -15.36 8.92 -26.47
C THR A 139 -14.98 8.97 -24.99
N THR A 140 -15.05 10.15 -24.36
CA THR A 140 -14.78 10.30 -22.92
C THR A 140 -15.64 9.34 -22.07
N ALA A 141 -16.93 9.20 -22.39
CA ALA A 141 -17.84 8.28 -21.71
C ALA A 141 -17.47 6.79 -21.89
N GLN A 142 -16.91 6.40 -23.05
CA GLN A 142 -16.32 5.07 -23.22
C GLN A 142 -15.04 4.92 -22.39
N GLY A 143 -14.24 5.97 -22.25
CA GLY A 143 -13.10 6.00 -21.32
C GLY A 143 -13.54 5.72 -19.88
N GLU A 144 -14.52 6.46 -19.37
CA GLU A 144 -15.05 6.32 -18.00
C GLU A 144 -15.70 4.95 -17.77
N LYS A 145 -16.47 4.43 -18.75
CA LYS A 145 -16.98 3.05 -18.72
C LYS A 145 -15.85 2.01 -18.64
N GLY A 146 -14.76 2.22 -19.37
CA GLY A 146 -13.62 1.30 -19.32
C GLY A 146 -12.83 1.42 -18.02
N VAL A 147 -12.79 2.59 -17.37
CA VAL A 147 -12.24 2.72 -16.00
C VAL A 147 -13.06 1.87 -15.03
N ALA A 148 -14.39 1.85 -15.15
CA ALA A 148 -15.23 0.94 -14.35
C ALA A 148 -14.90 -0.55 -14.59
N TYR A 149 -14.56 -0.94 -15.83
CA TYR A 149 -14.07 -2.29 -16.14
C TYR A 149 -12.70 -2.58 -15.52
N VAL A 150 -11.77 -1.62 -15.51
CA VAL A 150 -10.49 -1.75 -14.80
C VAL A 150 -10.69 -1.90 -13.29
N CYS A 151 -11.63 -1.17 -12.68
CA CYS A 151 -11.99 -1.37 -11.26
C CYS A 151 -12.46 -2.80 -10.96
N ILE A 152 -13.14 -3.48 -11.90
CA ILE A 152 -13.53 -4.89 -11.74
C ILE A 152 -12.32 -5.84 -11.88
N PHE A 153 -11.37 -5.57 -12.78
CA PHE A 153 -10.09 -6.29 -12.80
C PHE A 153 -9.33 -6.12 -11.47
N LEU A 154 -9.33 -4.92 -10.90
CA LEU A 154 -8.73 -4.62 -9.59
C LEU A 154 -9.40 -5.43 -8.47
N MET A 155 -10.74 -5.53 -8.47
CA MET A 155 -11.47 -6.43 -7.56
C MET A 155 -10.95 -7.86 -7.62
N ALA A 156 -10.89 -8.42 -8.84
CA ALA A 156 -10.50 -9.80 -9.04
C ALA A 156 -9.06 -10.06 -8.54
N MET A 157 -8.16 -9.10 -8.75
CA MET A 157 -6.80 -9.16 -8.20
C MET A 157 -6.80 -9.11 -6.67
N VAL A 158 -7.47 -8.13 -6.05
CA VAL A 158 -7.54 -7.98 -4.58
C VAL A 158 -8.15 -9.24 -3.93
N MET A 159 -9.21 -9.80 -4.52
CA MET A 159 -9.79 -11.08 -4.09
C MET A 159 -8.77 -12.23 -4.20
N CYS A 160 -8.10 -12.40 -5.34
CA CYS A 160 -7.11 -13.48 -5.48
C CYS A 160 -5.92 -13.30 -4.52
N GLN A 161 -5.48 -12.05 -4.34
CA GLN A 161 -4.33 -11.67 -3.52
C GLN A 161 -4.55 -12.00 -2.05
N PHE A 162 -5.70 -11.60 -1.48
CA PHE A 162 -5.96 -11.73 -0.05
C PHE A 162 -6.89 -12.88 0.32
N SER A 163 -7.98 -13.11 -0.41
CA SER A 163 -8.96 -14.16 -0.09
C SER A 163 -8.46 -15.56 -0.37
N PHE A 164 -7.62 -15.75 -1.41
CA PHE A 164 -6.91 -17.02 -1.65
C PHE A 164 -5.52 -17.05 -0.98
N GLY A 165 -5.18 -16.04 -0.16
CA GLY A 165 -3.93 -15.99 0.59
C GLY A 165 -2.66 -15.92 -0.26
N LEU A 166 -2.78 -15.47 -1.51
CA LEU A 166 -1.70 -15.48 -2.48
C LEU A 166 -0.56 -14.51 -2.14
N PHE A 167 -0.77 -13.57 -1.21
CA PHE A 167 0.32 -12.79 -0.59
C PHE A 167 1.32 -13.68 0.19
N ARG A 168 0.89 -14.80 0.79
CA ARG A 168 1.75 -15.77 1.50
C ARG A 168 2.76 -16.47 0.60
N LEU A 169 2.59 -16.33 -0.71
CA LEU A 169 3.59 -16.76 -1.68
C LEU A 169 4.92 -16.03 -1.45
N ILE A 170 4.91 -14.76 -1.01
CA ILE A 170 6.12 -14.00 -0.67
C ILE A 170 6.68 -14.48 0.68
N GLU A 171 5.83 -14.71 1.69
CA GLU A 171 6.20 -15.30 3.00
C GLU A 171 7.01 -16.61 2.85
N TYR A 172 6.67 -17.44 1.86
CA TYR A 172 7.38 -18.69 1.55
C TYR A 172 8.87 -18.50 1.23
N ASP A 173 9.29 -17.34 0.73
CA ASP A 173 10.70 -17.05 0.43
C ASP A 173 11.52 -16.71 1.69
N PHE A 174 10.86 -16.28 2.77
CA PHE A 174 11.47 -15.93 4.07
C PHE A 174 11.32 -17.06 5.12
N ARG A 175 10.67 -18.17 4.75
CA ARG A 175 10.38 -19.34 5.62
C ARG A 175 11.59 -19.92 6.37
N ASP A 176 12.81 -19.71 5.86
CA ASP A 176 14.06 -20.25 6.43
C ASP A 176 14.66 -19.26 7.45
N GLU A 177 14.35 -17.97 7.32
CA GLU A 177 14.79 -16.88 8.20
C GLU A 177 13.82 -16.69 9.39
N LEU A 178 12.53 -16.94 9.19
CA LEU A 178 11.49 -16.86 10.22
C LEU A 178 11.46 -18.06 11.21
N LYS A 179 12.34 -19.06 11.05
CA LYS A 179 12.30 -20.33 11.84
C LYS A 179 13.37 -20.49 12.91
N VAL A 180 14.26 -19.52 13.06
CA VAL A 180 15.55 -19.67 13.77
C VAL A 180 15.43 -19.99 15.27
N ASP A 181 14.24 -19.84 15.88
CA ASP A 181 14.05 -19.97 17.34
C ASP A 181 13.87 -21.41 17.86
N GLU A 182 13.68 -22.43 17.02
CA GLU A 182 13.64 -23.83 17.51
C GLU A 182 15.05 -24.42 17.73
N GLU A 183 16.03 -24.12 16.86
CA GLU A 183 17.39 -24.67 17.02
C GLU A 183 18.15 -24.01 18.18
N HIS A 184 17.95 -22.71 18.42
CA HIS A 184 18.66 -22.00 19.49
C HIS A 184 18.14 -22.31 20.92
N LYS A 185 16.88 -22.75 21.08
CA LYS A 185 16.33 -23.18 22.38
C LYS A 185 16.82 -24.55 22.83
N VAL A 186 17.13 -25.46 21.90
CA VAL A 186 17.62 -26.81 22.25
C VAL A 186 19.07 -26.77 22.75
N CYS A 187 19.86 -25.80 22.30
CA CYS A 187 21.26 -25.66 22.72
C CYS A 187 21.45 -25.00 24.11
N SER A 188 20.56 -24.11 24.58
CA SER A 188 20.69 -23.51 25.91
C SER A 188 20.45 -24.49 27.06
N ASP A 189 19.51 -25.41 26.87
CA ASP A 189 19.04 -26.32 27.92
C ASP A 189 19.98 -27.51 28.14
N SER A 190 20.99 -27.67 27.28
CA SER A 190 21.92 -28.81 27.27
C SER A 190 23.20 -28.61 28.08
N GLU A 191 23.56 -27.38 28.49
CA GLU A 191 24.85 -27.10 29.16
C GLU A 191 24.76 -26.75 30.66
N SER A 192 23.57 -26.55 31.24
CA SER A 192 23.42 -26.13 32.65
C SER A 192 23.22 -27.27 33.67
N SER A 193 23.58 -28.52 33.33
CA SER A 193 23.32 -29.71 34.17
C SER A 193 24.57 -30.40 34.71
N THR A 194 25.51 -29.66 35.31
CA THR A 194 26.41 -30.23 36.34
C THR A 194 26.99 -29.16 37.28
N ARG A 195 26.69 -29.26 38.60
CA ARG A 195 27.68 -29.43 39.71
C ARG A 195 27.21 -28.88 41.08
N ASN A 196 26.89 -29.83 41.97
CA ASN A 196 27.06 -29.83 43.44
C ASN A 196 26.13 -29.02 44.40
N GLN A 197 25.73 -29.72 45.47
CA GLN A 197 25.03 -29.25 46.68
C GLN A 197 25.96 -28.47 47.65
N PRO A 198 25.41 -27.88 48.74
CA PRO A 198 25.53 -28.57 50.03
C PRO A 198 24.26 -28.55 50.91
N GLU A 199 24.35 -29.14 52.11
CA GLU A 199 23.26 -29.64 52.96
C GLU A 199 22.73 -28.70 54.08
N HIS A 200 21.74 -29.21 54.82
CA HIS A 200 21.04 -28.64 55.98
C HIS A 200 21.91 -28.23 57.19
N GLU A 201 21.43 -27.24 57.97
CA GLU A 201 21.28 -27.40 59.44
C GLU A 201 20.16 -26.51 60.03
N LYS A 202 19.67 -26.84 61.24
CA LYS A 202 18.53 -26.20 61.95
C LYS A 202 18.93 -25.80 63.38
N VAL A 203 18.48 -24.65 63.90
CA VAL A 203 18.28 -24.41 65.35
C VAL A 203 17.07 -23.48 65.60
N ASN A 204 16.26 -23.79 66.62
CA ASN A 204 15.13 -22.98 67.12
C ASN A 204 15.51 -22.18 68.39
N ASN A 205 14.84 -21.07 68.71
CA ASN A 205 13.92 -20.96 69.88
C ASN A 205 13.42 -19.54 70.24
N SER A 206 12.13 -19.49 70.62
CA SER A 206 11.44 -18.62 71.61
C SER A 206 11.52 -17.07 71.60
N SER A 207 10.32 -16.45 71.54
CA SER A 207 9.96 -15.06 71.90
C SER A 207 10.04 -14.78 73.43
N PRO A 208 9.82 -13.54 73.98
CA PRO A 208 8.52 -12.83 73.98
C PRO A 208 8.52 -11.26 74.09
N VAL A 209 7.31 -10.67 74.25
CA VAL A 209 6.96 -9.28 74.68
C VAL A 209 7.11 -8.16 73.61
N GLY A 210 6.18 -7.19 73.44
CA GLY A 210 4.80 -7.03 73.94
C GLY A 210 4.24 -5.59 73.90
N VAL A 211 2.89 -5.48 73.93
CA VAL A 211 2.04 -4.31 74.33
C VAL A 211 1.61 -3.23 73.29
N GLY A 212 0.31 -3.31 72.91
CA GLY A 212 -0.65 -2.19 72.74
C GLY A 212 -0.64 -1.39 71.42
N ALA A 213 -1.76 -0.88 70.87
CA ALA A 213 -3.22 -1.05 71.08
C ALA A 213 -3.95 -0.46 69.82
N ASP A 214 -5.27 -0.54 69.56
CA ASP A 214 -6.44 -1.06 70.30
C ASP A 214 -7.57 -1.50 69.30
N LYS A 215 -8.82 -1.61 69.80
CA LYS A 215 -10.13 -1.94 69.16
C LYS A 215 -10.50 -1.15 67.87
N SER A 216 -11.38 -1.62 66.95
CA SER A 216 -12.72 -2.19 67.22
C SER A 216 -13.38 -3.00 66.08
N ARG A 217 -13.77 -4.26 66.37
CA ARG A 217 -15.11 -4.91 66.17
C ARG A 217 -16.10 -4.21 65.20
N THR A 218 -16.70 -4.83 64.17
CA THR A 218 -17.75 -5.89 64.24
C THR A 218 -18.19 -6.35 62.83
N THR A 219 -18.71 -7.57 62.71
CA THR A 219 -19.25 -8.26 61.51
C THR A 219 -20.59 -7.72 60.97
N GLN A 220 -20.83 -7.85 59.65
CA GLN A 220 -21.92 -8.71 59.09
C GLN A 220 -21.92 -8.83 57.55
N ASN A 221 -22.64 -9.85 57.07
CA ASN A 221 -22.73 -10.34 55.68
C ASN A 221 -23.47 -9.40 54.70
N GLY A 222 -23.19 -9.54 53.40
CA GLY A 222 -24.27 -9.82 52.45
C GLY A 222 -24.28 -9.14 51.07
N SER A 223 -24.30 -9.98 50.03
CA SER A 223 -24.78 -9.74 48.64
C SER A 223 -23.90 -8.96 47.64
N ASN A 224 -24.04 -9.36 46.38
CA ASN A 224 -23.22 -8.95 45.23
C ASN A 224 -23.83 -7.77 44.47
N SER A 225 -23.02 -6.75 44.18
CA SER A 225 -22.96 -6.06 42.88
C SER A 225 -21.62 -5.31 42.75
N ASP A 226 -21.32 -4.82 41.54
CA ASP A 226 -20.26 -3.86 41.20
C ASP A 226 -18.95 -4.46 40.65
N SER A 227 -18.97 -4.86 39.37
CA SER A 227 -17.76 -5.09 38.56
C SER A 227 -17.38 -3.90 37.66
N ASP A 228 -18.18 -2.84 37.62
CA ASP A 228 -17.98 -1.68 36.73
C ASP A 228 -17.12 -0.54 37.34
N SER A 229 -16.82 -0.61 38.64
CA SER A 229 -16.02 0.41 39.34
C SER A 229 -14.51 0.30 39.09
N ILE A 230 -13.99 -0.92 38.87
CA ILE A 230 -12.54 -1.17 38.73
C ILE A 230 -12.01 -0.69 37.37
N ILE A 231 -12.80 -0.82 36.30
CA ILE A 231 -12.39 -0.39 34.95
C ILE A 231 -12.24 1.14 34.87
N SER A 232 -13.12 1.87 35.55
CA SER A 232 -13.10 3.35 35.54
C SER A 232 -11.90 3.94 36.29
N GLN A 233 -11.36 3.24 37.30
CA GLN A 233 -10.16 3.68 38.01
C GLN A 233 -8.88 3.36 37.21
N ALA A 234 -8.79 2.20 36.57
CA ALA A 234 -7.63 1.84 35.74
C ALA A 234 -7.43 2.77 34.52
N VAL A 235 -8.51 3.18 33.87
CA VAL A 235 -8.45 4.13 32.74
C VAL A 235 -8.15 5.57 33.20
N ALA A 236 -8.40 5.90 34.46
CA ALA A 236 -8.06 7.20 35.04
C ALA A 236 -6.58 7.26 35.48
N SER A 237 -6.01 6.16 36.03
CA SER A 237 -4.58 6.09 36.35
C SER A 237 -3.71 6.12 35.10
N ASP A 238 -4.00 5.30 34.08
CA ASP A 238 -3.25 5.30 32.80
C ASP A 238 -3.21 6.70 32.16
N ARG A 239 -4.24 7.52 32.36
CA ARG A 239 -4.29 8.89 31.82
C ARG A 239 -3.46 9.89 32.60
N LEU A 240 -3.41 9.76 33.92
CA LEU A 240 -2.58 10.61 34.78
C LEU A 240 -1.10 10.26 34.61
N ASP A 241 -0.77 8.97 34.49
CA ASP A 241 0.60 8.51 34.26
C ASP A 241 1.15 9.02 32.90
N ILE A 242 0.30 9.06 31.85
CA ILE A 242 0.67 9.67 30.55
C ILE A 242 0.82 11.19 30.63
N GLU A 243 -0.05 11.90 31.36
CA GLU A 243 0.05 13.35 31.53
C GLU A 243 1.29 13.73 32.37
N GLU A 244 1.65 12.95 33.40
CA GLU A 244 2.90 13.11 34.16
C GLU A 244 4.15 12.77 33.30
N GLU A 245 4.13 11.70 32.49
CA GLU A 245 5.25 11.40 31.57
C GLU A 245 5.46 12.48 30.49
N GLU A 246 4.39 13.07 29.95
CA GLU A 246 4.51 14.19 28.99
C GLU A 246 5.05 15.46 29.67
N GLU A 247 4.63 15.78 30.90
CA GLU A 247 5.14 16.92 31.66
C GLU A 247 6.60 16.72 32.11
N ASP A 248 7.00 15.51 32.50
CA ASP A 248 8.39 15.20 32.83
C ASP A 248 9.32 15.22 31.61
N GLN A 249 8.87 14.71 30.45
CA GLN A 249 9.63 14.88 29.19
C GLN A 249 9.77 16.35 28.80
N HIS A 250 8.74 17.17 29.00
CA HIS A 250 8.79 18.61 28.77
C HIS A 250 9.80 19.30 29.72
N ASN A 251 9.74 18.98 31.02
CA ASN A 251 10.64 19.53 32.03
C ASN A 251 12.10 19.08 31.84
N GLN A 252 12.33 17.84 31.39
CA GLN A 252 13.65 17.34 31.04
C GLN A 252 14.23 18.07 29.82
N PHE A 253 13.42 18.29 28.77
CA PHE A 253 13.78 19.11 27.60
C PHE A 253 14.17 20.54 27.99
N LEU A 254 13.42 21.18 28.90
CA LEU A 254 13.73 22.52 29.42
C LEU A 254 15.05 22.54 30.21
N LYS A 255 15.32 21.53 31.06
CA LYS A 255 16.60 21.40 31.78
C LYS A 255 17.79 21.24 30.83
N THR A 256 17.74 20.33 29.87
CA THR A 256 18.83 20.14 28.89
C THR A 256 19.12 21.42 28.09
N ARG A 257 18.07 22.20 27.76
CA ARG A 257 18.21 23.49 27.07
C ARG A 257 18.85 24.57 27.95
N ALA A 258 18.53 24.61 29.24
CA ALA A 258 19.17 25.51 30.20
C ALA A 258 20.67 25.19 30.38
N GLU A 259 21.04 23.91 30.45
CA GLU A 259 22.44 23.46 30.54
C GLU A 259 23.25 23.82 29.29
N GLN A 260 22.66 23.70 28.10
CA GLN A 260 23.29 24.14 26.85
C GLN A 260 23.48 25.66 26.80
N ALA A 261 22.50 26.44 27.28
CA ALA A 261 22.63 27.89 27.39
C ALA A 261 23.79 28.29 28.32
N HIS A 262 23.94 27.61 29.48
CA HIS A 262 25.07 27.84 30.39
C HIS A 262 26.43 27.50 29.76
N LYS A 263 26.54 26.42 28.98
CA LYS A 263 27.79 26.08 28.26
C LYS A 263 28.17 27.10 27.17
N SER A 264 27.19 27.79 26.57
CA SER A 264 27.46 28.82 25.55
C SER A 264 28.00 30.15 26.10
N ARG A 265 27.96 30.37 27.43
CA ARG A 265 28.30 31.67 28.05
C ARG A 265 29.75 31.75 28.60
N SER A 266 30.52 30.66 28.57
CA SER A 266 31.89 30.61 29.11
C SER A 266 33.01 30.62 28.06
N GLY A 267 32.70 30.68 26.76
CA GLY A 267 33.68 30.55 25.67
C GLY A 267 33.63 31.69 24.65
N SER A 268 34.11 32.89 25.01
CA SER A 268 34.36 33.98 24.05
C SER A 268 35.26 35.08 24.65
N SER A 269 36.57 34.86 24.65
CA SER A 269 37.57 35.90 24.95
C SER A 269 38.38 36.29 23.70
N SER A 270 38.53 37.61 23.52
CA SER A 270 39.42 38.31 22.56
C SER A 270 39.30 38.01 21.05
N VAL A 271 39.05 39.05 20.25
CA VAL A 271 39.94 39.59 19.20
C VAL A 271 39.41 40.99 18.79
N HIS A 272 40.31 41.95 18.55
CA HIS A 272 40.00 43.31 18.10
C HIS A 272 39.77 43.40 16.58
N SER A 273 38.89 44.32 16.14
CA SER A 273 39.17 45.23 15.02
C SER A 273 38.23 46.44 15.02
N GLU A 274 38.72 47.61 14.61
CA GLU A 274 37.98 48.86 14.50
C GLU A 274 37.23 48.96 13.15
N GLY A 275 36.18 49.79 13.05
CA GLY A 275 35.58 50.08 11.74
C GLY A 275 34.24 50.82 11.71
N SER A 276 34.30 52.15 11.75
CA SER A 276 33.32 53.11 11.20
C SER A 276 31.87 53.15 11.74
N ALA A 277 31.47 54.36 12.16
CA ALA A 277 30.15 54.66 12.70
C ALA A 277 29.15 55.18 11.64
N VAL A 278 27.86 54.86 11.82
CA VAL A 278 26.73 55.68 11.31
C VAL A 278 25.73 55.87 12.45
N ARG A 279 25.29 57.11 12.67
CA ARG A 279 24.56 57.57 13.85
C ARG A 279 23.13 58.03 13.51
N ARG A 280 22.12 57.42 14.13
CA ARG A 280 20.77 57.93 14.53
C ARG A 280 19.87 56.70 14.79
N ARG A 281 18.92 56.70 15.73
CA ARG A 281 18.29 57.80 16.50
C ARG A 281 17.85 57.25 17.85
N THR A 282 18.12 57.97 18.95
CA THR A 282 17.64 57.58 20.29
C THR A 282 16.20 58.02 20.50
N SER A 283 15.34 57.11 20.95
CA SER A 283 14.06 57.42 21.56
C SER A 283 13.85 56.47 22.74
N ASN A 284 13.91 57.00 23.95
CA ASN A 284 13.68 56.23 25.16
C ASN A 284 12.20 55.87 25.26
N ALA A 285 11.89 54.58 25.16
CA ALA A 285 10.66 54.00 25.68
C ALA A 285 11.08 52.89 26.65
N SER A 286 10.48 52.89 27.83
CA SER A 286 10.90 52.11 28.99
C SER A 286 10.69 50.60 28.84
N GLU A 287 11.67 49.86 29.36
CA GLU A 287 11.58 48.54 29.98
C GLU A 287 10.20 47.82 29.91
N LEU A 288 10.08 46.82 29.03
CA LEU A 288 9.95 45.40 29.44
C LEU A 288 9.90 44.47 28.20
N SER A 289 10.90 44.56 27.32
CA SER A 289 11.05 43.58 26.24
C SER A 289 11.93 42.41 26.70
N VAL A 290 11.28 41.34 27.19
CA VAL A 290 11.91 40.02 27.17
C VAL A 290 12.33 39.77 25.72
N PRO A 291 13.62 39.49 25.44
CA PRO A 291 14.02 39.14 24.10
C PRO A 291 13.47 37.75 23.79
N TYR A 292 12.25 37.73 23.24
CA TYR A 292 11.79 36.65 22.37
C TYR A 292 12.75 36.60 21.20
N THR A 293 13.89 35.95 21.43
CA THR A 293 14.75 35.46 20.38
C THR A 293 13.86 34.51 19.61
N ILE A 294 13.39 34.97 18.44
CA ILE A 294 12.75 34.11 17.45
C ILE A 294 13.84 33.16 17.00
N THR A 295 14.03 32.11 17.80
CA THR A 295 14.81 30.95 17.44
C THR A 295 14.00 30.37 16.30
N SER A 296 14.43 30.63 15.06
CA SER A 296 13.80 30.02 13.90
C SER A 296 13.86 28.52 14.13
N VAL A 297 12.74 27.92 14.52
CA VAL A 297 12.64 26.48 14.73
C VAL A 297 12.91 25.89 13.36
N LEU A 298 14.13 25.37 13.19
CA LEU A 298 14.55 24.75 11.96
C LEU A 298 13.55 23.62 11.74
N SER A 299 12.71 23.80 10.72
CA SER A 299 11.55 22.94 10.57
C SER A 299 12.07 21.54 10.30
N ARG A 300 11.53 20.50 10.96
CA ARG A 300 11.92 19.10 10.69
C ARG A 300 11.89 18.81 9.18
N THR A 301 10.97 19.45 8.44
CA THR A 301 10.87 19.44 6.98
C THR A 301 12.06 20.05 6.23
N SER A 302 12.70 21.11 6.74
CA SER A 302 13.93 21.66 6.16
C SER A 302 15.17 20.80 6.42
N ASP A 303 15.20 20.07 7.54
CA ASP A 303 16.29 19.13 7.84
C ASP A 303 16.18 17.85 7.02
N LEU A 304 14.99 17.26 6.91
CA LEU A 304 14.72 16.11 6.02
C LEU A 304 15.12 16.40 4.56
N ARG A 305 14.86 17.61 4.06
CA ARG A 305 15.27 18.08 2.71
C ARG A 305 16.79 18.26 2.54
N ARG A 306 17.55 18.34 3.63
CA ARG A 306 19.03 18.43 3.64
C ARG A 306 19.71 17.06 3.85
N GLN A 307 18.97 16.06 4.34
CA GLN A 307 19.46 14.70 4.48
C GLN A 307 19.62 13.98 3.13
N ARG A 308 20.34 12.85 3.13
CA ARG A 308 20.52 11.99 1.96
C ARG A 308 19.16 11.48 1.46
N SER A 309 19.00 11.30 0.15
CA SER A 309 17.77 10.73 -0.41
C SER A 309 17.54 9.32 0.13
N GLN A 310 16.33 9.04 0.62
CA GLN A 310 15.97 7.71 1.12
C GLN A 310 16.08 6.62 0.04
N ASN A 311 16.32 5.39 0.48
CA ASN A 311 16.59 4.21 -0.33
C ASN A 311 15.77 2.98 0.13
N VAL A 312 16.06 1.81 -0.42
CA VAL A 312 15.32 0.56 -0.12
C VAL A 312 15.40 0.15 1.34
N GLN A 313 16.50 0.43 2.05
CA GLN A 313 16.63 0.16 3.49
C GLN A 313 15.65 1.01 4.31
N ASP A 314 15.46 2.29 3.96
CA ASP A 314 14.47 3.14 4.62
C ASP A 314 13.05 2.64 4.39
N VAL A 315 12.78 1.95 3.26
CA VAL A 315 11.51 1.27 3.01
C VAL A 315 11.37 0.02 3.87
N ILE A 316 12.42 -0.79 4.00
CA ILE A 316 12.40 -1.98 4.87
C ILE A 316 12.20 -1.57 6.33
N ASN A 317 12.95 -0.59 6.84
CA ASN A 317 12.85 -0.13 8.23
C ASN A 317 11.48 0.46 8.60
N GLU A 318 10.71 0.98 7.62
CA GLU A 318 9.36 1.51 7.85
C GLU A 318 8.27 0.41 7.73
N TYR A 319 8.43 -0.53 6.79
CA TYR A 319 7.38 -1.49 6.43
C TYR A 319 7.57 -2.90 7.01
N SER A 320 8.77 -3.24 7.50
CA SER A 320 9.07 -4.58 8.03
C SER A 320 8.37 -4.84 9.35
N GLU A 321 7.75 -6.01 9.46
CA GLU A 321 7.21 -6.56 10.71
C GLU A 321 7.96 -7.87 11.05
N PHE A 322 9.22 -8.03 10.57
CA PHE A 322 9.99 -9.27 10.69
C PHE A 322 10.11 -9.78 12.13
N ASP A 323 10.41 -8.90 13.09
CA ASP A 323 10.54 -9.27 14.50
C ASP A 323 9.21 -9.76 15.10
N ALA A 324 8.10 -9.10 14.78
CA ALA A 324 6.76 -9.50 15.22
C ALA A 324 6.29 -10.83 14.59
N LEU A 325 6.65 -11.06 13.32
CA LEU A 325 6.42 -12.32 12.63
C LEU A 325 7.22 -13.47 13.26
N ARG A 326 8.48 -13.21 13.66
CA ARG A 326 9.36 -14.18 14.31
C ARG A 326 8.89 -14.53 15.72
N SER A 327 8.58 -13.55 16.54
CA SER A 327 8.12 -13.76 17.93
C SER A 327 6.74 -14.43 18.04
N ASN A 328 6.03 -14.60 16.92
CA ASN A 328 4.59 -14.93 16.85
C ASN A 328 3.70 -13.92 17.60
N GLU A 329 4.24 -12.77 18.00
CA GLU A 329 3.56 -11.68 18.70
C GLU A 329 2.86 -10.75 17.70
N VAL A 330 2.27 -11.32 16.64
CA VAL A 330 1.51 -10.60 15.60
C VAL A 330 0.15 -10.17 16.16
N GLN A 331 0.22 -9.31 17.18
CA GLN A 331 -0.90 -8.64 17.80
C GLN A 331 -1.03 -7.23 17.20
N ARG A 332 -1.59 -7.20 15.98
CA ARG A 332 -2.57 -6.16 15.58
C ARG A 332 -2.00 -4.78 15.16
N THR A 333 -0.86 -4.71 14.47
CA THR A 333 -0.46 -3.47 13.77
C THR A 333 -1.25 -3.30 12.47
N ARG A 334 -2.16 -2.31 12.44
CA ARG A 334 -3.08 -2.05 11.33
C ARG A 334 -2.48 -1.04 10.35
N THR A 335 -1.75 -1.53 9.35
CA THR A 335 -1.14 -0.72 8.29
C THR A 335 -2.01 -0.76 7.02
N ALA A 336 -2.57 0.36 6.54
CA ALA A 336 -3.54 0.31 5.43
C ALA A 336 -2.89 0.16 4.04
N THR A 337 -1.59 0.42 3.92
CA THR A 337 -0.74 -0.01 2.79
C THR A 337 -0.61 -1.53 2.67
N SER A 338 -0.99 -2.28 3.71
CA SER A 338 -1.04 -3.75 3.72
C SER A 338 -2.41 -4.27 4.17
N GLU A 339 -3.52 -3.72 3.64
CA GLU A 339 -4.87 -4.30 3.75
C GLU A 339 -4.99 -5.69 3.07
N ILE A 340 -4.22 -6.70 3.49
CA ILE A 340 -4.57 -7.62 4.59
C ILE A 340 -3.34 -8.52 4.85
N ALA A 341 -2.78 -8.50 6.07
CA ALA A 341 -1.78 -9.47 6.50
C ALA A 341 -2.14 -10.15 7.85
N VAL A 342 -2.25 -11.49 7.78
CA VAL A 342 -2.05 -12.51 8.84
C VAL A 342 -2.62 -12.31 10.26
N GLU A 343 -3.59 -13.16 10.65
CA GLU A 343 -3.74 -13.64 12.04
C GLU A 343 -2.99 -14.99 12.18
N PRO A 344 -2.30 -15.27 13.32
CA PRO A 344 -1.64 -16.55 13.55
C PRO A 344 -2.62 -17.69 13.85
N SER A 345 -2.12 -18.93 13.76
CA SER A 345 -2.88 -20.17 13.98
C SER A 345 -3.21 -20.41 15.46
N VAL A 346 -4.30 -19.83 15.96
CA VAL A 346 -4.90 -20.27 17.22
C VAL A 346 -5.38 -21.72 17.08
N LYS A 347 -5.00 -22.57 18.04
CA LYS A 347 -5.26 -24.01 18.03
C LYS A 347 -6.78 -24.33 17.97
N ALA A 348 -7.11 -25.38 17.22
CA ALA A 348 -8.38 -26.12 17.29
C ALA A 348 -9.69 -25.47 16.79
N GLU A 349 -9.65 -24.46 15.91
CA GLU A 349 -10.79 -24.20 14.99
C GLU A 349 -10.61 -24.98 13.67
N SER A 350 -11.72 -25.34 13.01
CA SER A 350 -11.64 -26.06 11.73
C SER A 350 -11.01 -25.16 10.66
N LYS A 351 -10.14 -25.73 9.81
CA LYS A 351 -9.46 -24.99 8.72
C LYS A 351 -10.45 -24.21 7.85
N VAL A 352 -11.66 -24.76 7.66
CA VAL A 352 -12.76 -24.15 6.93
C VAL A 352 -13.32 -22.91 7.65
N LYS A 353 -13.54 -22.97 8.97
CA LYS A 353 -14.04 -21.82 9.74
C LYS A 353 -13.05 -20.64 9.74
N ASN A 354 -11.75 -20.92 9.91
CA ASN A 354 -10.70 -19.91 9.81
C ASN A 354 -10.62 -19.30 8.41
N TYR A 355 -10.75 -20.12 7.35
CA TYR A 355 -10.80 -19.64 5.98
C TYR A 355 -12.04 -18.76 5.70
N LEU A 356 -13.23 -19.15 6.16
CA LEU A 356 -14.44 -18.30 6.03
C LEU A 356 -14.32 -16.99 6.83
N LYS A 357 -13.75 -17.03 8.04
CA LYS A 357 -13.49 -15.83 8.87
C LYS A 357 -12.54 -14.86 8.13
N GLN A 358 -11.49 -15.39 7.51
CA GLN A 358 -10.55 -14.60 6.71
C GLN A 358 -11.23 -14.04 5.44
N LEU A 359 -11.95 -14.88 4.69
CA LEU A 359 -12.72 -14.47 3.52
C LEU A 359 -13.71 -13.33 3.84
N TYR A 360 -14.45 -13.44 4.95
CA TYR A 360 -15.39 -12.40 5.40
C TYR A 360 -14.68 -11.08 5.70
N LYS A 361 -13.60 -11.10 6.50
CA LYS A 361 -12.79 -9.89 6.79
C LYS A 361 -12.32 -9.21 5.50
N ASN A 362 -11.83 -9.98 4.53
CA ASN A 362 -11.31 -9.46 3.26
C ASN A 362 -12.40 -8.89 2.31
N VAL A 363 -13.62 -9.40 2.43
CA VAL A 363 -14.80 -8.88 1.71
C VAL A 363 -15.29 -7.58 2.35
N THR A 364 -15.14 -7.42 3.68
CA THR A 364 -15.49 -6.18 4.41
C THR A 364 -14.46 -5.05 4.31
N THR A 365 -13.32 -5.27 3.66
CA THR A 365 -12.29 -4.26 3.38
C THR A 365 -12.86 -3.07 2.59
N PRO A 366 -12.52 -1.80 2.90
CA PRO A 366 -13.19 -0.62 2.32
C PRO A 366 -13.33 -0.62 0.80
N SER A 367 -12.26 -1.00 0.09
CA SER A 367 -12.27 -1.05 -1.37
C SER A 367 -13.08 -2.23 -1.94
N SER A 368 -12.98 -3.42 -1.34
CA SER A 368 -13.81 -4.60 -1.68
C SER A 368 -15.29 -4.33 -1.45
N LEU A 369 -15.62 -3.77 -0.29
CA LEU A 369 -16.98 -3.47 0.15
C LEU A 369 -17.62 -2.37 -0.70
N SER A 370 -16.89 -1.27 -0.95
CA SER A 370 -17.33 -0.21 -1.87
C SER A 370 -17.70 -0.81 -3.23
N LEU A 371 -16.84 -1.67 -3.78
CA LEU A 371 -17.09 -2.27 -5.09
C LEU A 371 -18.32 -3.18 -5.12
N ILE A 372 -18.52 -4.02 -4.10
CA ILE A 372 -19.69 -4.90 -4.00
C ILE A 372 -20.98 -4.09 -3.90
N ILE A 373 -20.99 -3.05 -3.05
CA ILE A 373 -22.13 -2.12 -2.92
C ILE A 373 -22.39 -1.41 -4.25
N SER A 374 -21.34 -0.95 -4.92
CA SER A 374 -21.43 -0.22 -6.20
C SER A 374 -22.00 -1.09 -7.31
N ILE A 375 -21.57 -2.35 -7.43
CA ILE A 375 -22.13 -3.31 -8.40
C ILE A 375 -23.59 -3.61 -8.05
N ALA A 376 -23.93 -3.82 -6.77
CA ALA A 376 -25.31 -4.06 -6.35
C ALA A 376 -26.24 -2.88 -6.72
N ILE A 377 -25.80 -1.64 -6.51
CA ILE A 377 -26.53 -0.43 -6.92
C ILE A 377 -26.62 -0.36 -8.46
N ALA A 378 -25.51 -0.53 -9.19
CA ALA A 378 -25.47 -0.40 -10.64
C ALA A 378 -26.30 -1.47 -11.37
N MET A 379 -26.43 -2.67 -10.81
CA MET A 379 -27.25 -3.76 -11.34
C MET A 379 -28.73 -3.65 -10.99
N ALA A 380 -29.11 -2.81 -10.01
CA ALA A 380 -30.49 -2.59 -9.59
C ALA A 380 -31.01 -1.22 -10.09
N PRO A 381 -31.76 -1.16 -11.21
CA PRO A 381 -32.25 0.10 -11.79
C PRO A 381 -32.90 1.10 -10.81
N PRO A 382 -33.80 0.71 -9.89
CA PRO A 382 -34.40 1.67 -8.96
C PRO A 382 -33.39 2.24 -7.93
N LEU A 383 -32.37 1.47 -7.53
CA LEU A 383 -31.32 1.98 -6.64
C LEU A 383 -30.38 2.92 -7.40
N LYS A 384 -29.99 2.56 -8.63
CA LYS A 384 -29.17 3.45 -9.49
C LYS A 384 -29.86 4.78 -9.78
N ALA A 385 -31.18 4.79 -9.97
CA ALA A 385 -31.96 6.00 -10.25
C ALA A 385 -31.88 7.08 -9.15
N LEU A 386 -31.52 6.71 -7.91
CA LEU A 386 -31.28 7.68 -6.83
C LEU A 386 -30.01 8.49 -7.06
N PHE A 387 -28.98 7.90 -7.66
CA PHE A 387 -27.66 8.51 -7.82
C PHE A 387 -27.47 9.17 -9.18
N VAL A 388 -28.01 8.56 -10.25
CA VAL A 388 -27.76 8.96 -11.63
C VAL A 388 -29.03 8.80 -12.46
N ASN A 389 -29.30 9.77 -13.35
CA ASN A 389 -30.41 9.73 -14.28
C ASN A 389 -30.45 8.40 -15.06
N SER A 390 -31.59 7.73 -15.00
CA SER A 390 -31.79 6.38 -15.55
C SER A 390 -33.15 6.24 -16.22
N ASN A 391 -33.39 5.13 -16.91
CA ASN A 391 -34.68 4.85 -17.54
C ASN A 391 -35.80 4.55 -16.52
N PHE A 392 -35.47 4.40 -15.24
CA PHE A 392 -36.44 4.21 -14.16
C PHE A 392 -36.85 5.57 -13.58
N TYR A 393 -38.16 5.85 -13.53
CA TYR A 393 -38.68 7.11 -13.00
C TYR A 393 -38.44 7.21 -11.50
N MET A 394 -37.70 8.25 -11.09
CA MET A 394 -37.46 8.63 -9.71
C MET A 394 -37.74 10.14 -9.62
N PRO A 395 -38.59 10.64 -8.69
CA PRO A 395 -38.73 12.07 -8.49
C PRO A 395 -37.39 12.73 -8.15
N ASN A 396 -37.05 13.77 -8.90
CA ASN A 396 -35.83 14.55 -8.71
C ASN A 396 -35.88 15.37 -7.41
N ALA A 397 -34.70 15.76 -6.92
CA ALA A 397 -34.54 16.73 -5.86
C ALA A 397 -34.88 18.16 -6.34
N PRO A 398 -34.96 19.17 -5.43
CA PRO A 398 -35.33 20.55 -5.78
C PRO A 398 -34.38 21.28 -6.74
N ASP A 399 -33.23 20.69 -7.04
CA ASP A 399 -32.20 21.13 -8.00
C ASP A 399 -32.33 20.48 -9.38
N GLU A 400 -33.44 19.76 -9.63
CA GLU A 400 -33.71 18.96 -10.82
C GLU A 400 -32.77 17.75 -11.03
N LEU A 401 -31.98 17.36 -10.02
CA LEU A 401 -31.04 16.23 -10.09
C LEU A 401 -31.57 14.98 -9.36
N PRO A 402 -30.96 13.78 -9.58
CA PRO A 402 -31.24 12.60 -8.77
C PRO A 402 -31.02 12.84 -7.27
N PRO A 403 -31.85 12.30 -6.35
CA PRO A 403 -31.80 12.63 -4.92
C PRO A 403 -30.46 12.44 -4.18
N LEU A 404 -29.58 11.55 -4.68
CA LEU A 404 -28.26 11.24 -4.14
C LEU A 404 -27.12 11.62 -5.11
N SER A 405 -27.38 12.51 -6.07
CA SER A 405 -26.38 13.06 -7.01
C SER A 405 -25.15 13.62 -6.29
N PHE A 406 -25.35 14.31 -5.16
CA PHE A 406 -24.27 14.87 -4.34
C PHE A 406 -23.26 13.81 -3.85
N ILE A 407 -23.64 12.54 -3.72
CA ILE A 407 -22.73 11.44 -3.39
C ILE A 407 -21.83 11.12 -4.59
N ILE A 408 -22.36 11.18 -5.81
CA ILE A 408 -21.58 11.03 -7.04
C ILE A 408 -20.63 12.23 -7.23
N ASP A 409 -21.07 13.45 -6.95
CA ASP A 409 -20.20 14.64 -6.99
C ASP A 409 -19.06 14.55 -5.97
N PHE A 410 -19.37 14.20 -4.72
CA PHE A 410 -18.37 13.97 -3.67
C PHE A 410 -17.37 12.86 -4.06
N THR A 411 -17.87 11.67 -4.44
CA THR A 411 -17.01 10.52 -4.74
C THR A 411 -16.22 10.68 -6.03
N SER A 412 -16.74 11.41 -7.03
CA SER A 412 -16.00 11.76 -8.24
C SER A 412 -14.88 12.75 -7.96
N TYR A 413 -15.15 13.80 -7.17
CA TYR A 413 -14.17 14.82 -6.82
C TYR A 413 -13.02 14.25 -5.98
N VAL A 414 -13.33 13.48 -4.93
CA VAL A 414 -12.32 12.78 -4.12
C VAL A 414 -11.60 11.73 -4.97
N GLY A 415 -12.34 10.86 -5.66
CA GLY A 415 -11.78 9.76 -6.46
C GLY A 415 -10.82 10.21 -7.56
N ALA A 416 -11.01 11.42 -8.12
CA ALA A 416 -10.11 12.00 -9.12
C ALA A 416 -8.64 12.13 -8.65
N ALA A 417 -8.40 12.22 -7.33
CA ALA A 417 -7.05 12.26 -6.76
C ALA A 417 -6.33 10.89 -6.75
N SER A 418 -7.06 9.77 -6.84
CA SER A 418 -6.49 8.43 -6.69
C SER A 418 -5.40 8.15 -7.72
N VAL A 419 -5.68 8.42 -9.01
CA VAL A 419 -4.80 8.05 -10.12
C VAL A 419 -3.52 8.91 -10.17
N PRO A 420 -3.57 10.25 -9.99
CA PRO A 420 -2.36 11.05 -9.83
C PRO A 420 -1.51 10.65 -8.62
N LEU A 421 -2.14 10.39 -7.47
CA LEU A 421 -1.42 9.98 -6.25
C LEU A 421 -0.75 8.61 -6.42
N GLY A 422 -1.44 7.63 -6.98
CA GLY A 422 -0.88 6.30 -7.25
C GLY A 422 0.30 6.34 -8.22
N LEU A 423 0.24 7.16 -9.29
CA LEU A 423 1.39 7.36 -10.18
C LEU A 423 2.55 8.14 -9.54
N ILE A 424 2.28 9.06 -8.63
CA ILE A 424 3.32 9.74 -7.83
C ILE A 424 3.99 8.74 -6.88
N LEU A 425 3.21 7.94 -6.15
CA LEU A 425 3.71 6.88 -5.27
C LEU A 425 4.53 5.84 -6.04
N LEU A 426 4.07 5.41 -7.21
CA LEU A 426 4.84 4.58 -8.15
C LEU A 426 6.22 5.20 -8.46
N GLY A 427 6.27 6.51 -8.73
CA GLY A 427 7.52 7.25 -8.91
C GLY A 427 8.41 7.30 -7.66
N THR A 428 7.83 7.47 -6.47
CA THR A 428 8.61 7.46 -5.22
C THR A 428 9.16 6.06 -4.90
N THR A 429 8.41 4.98 -5.15
CA THR A 429 8.89 3.60 -5.03
C THR A 429 10.08 3.37 -5.96
N LEU A 430 9.95 3.67 -7.25
CA LEU A 430 11.02 3.50 -8.24
C LEU A 430 12.28 4.32 -7.92
N ALA A 431 12.14 5.48 -7.26
CA ALA A 431 13.28 6.31 -6.83
C ALA A 431 14.08 5.72 -5.66
N ARG A 432 13.47 4.84 -4.87
CA ARG A 432 14.10 4.21 -3.69
C ARG A 432 14.67 2.84 -3.99
N LEU A 433 14.20 2.17 -5.05
CA LEU A 433 14.79 0.93 -5.54
C LEU A 433 16.29 1.10 -5.81
N GLN A 434 17.07 0.18 -5.26
CA GLN A 434 18.50 0.04 -5.48
C GLN A 434 18.78 -1.44 -5.72
N VAL A 435 19.88 -1.74 -6.40
CA VAL A 435 20.38 -3.10 -6.60
C VAL A 435 21.75 -3.15 -5.94
N LYS A 436 21.86 -3.74 -4.75
CA LYS A 436 23.15 -3.87 -4.03
C LYS A 436 23.96 -5.03 -4.61
N LYS A 437 23.36 -6.22 -4.72
CA LYS A 437 24.01 -7.45 -5.19
C LYS A 437 23.09 -8.18 -6.17
N MET A 438 23.60 -8.48 -7.37
CA MET A 438 22.90 -9.36 -8.31
C MET A 438 23.39 -10.81 -8.12
N PRO A 439 22.53 -11.77 -7.74
CA PRO A 439 22.94 -13.17 -7.66
C PRO A 439 23.44 -13.69 -9.03
N PRO A 440 24.52 -14.48 -9.07
CA PRO A 440 25.17 -14.87 -10.32
C PRO A 440 24.22 -15.66 -11.23
N GLY A 441 24.09 -15.21 -12.47
CA GLY A 441 23.18 -15.79 -13.47
C GLY A 441 21.73 -15.29 -13.42
N PHE A 442 21.33 -14.53 -12.38
CA PHE A 442 19.95 -14.04 -12.22
C PHE A 442 19.48 -13.12 -13.34
N TRP A 443 20.39 -12.43 -14.04
CA TRP A 443 20.05 -11.65 -15.24
C TRP A 443 19.26 -12.44 -16.29
N LYS A 444 19.48 -13.77 -16.39
CA LYS A 444 18.67 -14.65 -17.26
C LYS A 444 17.20 -14.71 -16.80
N THR A 445 16.96 -14.86 -15.50
CA THR A 445 15.61 -14.81 -14.91
C THR A 445 14.97 -13.46 -15.14
N ALA A 446 15.67 -12.36 -14.82
CA ALA A 446 15.17 -10.99 -15.01
C ALA A 446 14.79 -10.69 -16.48
N LEU A 447 15.61 -11.13 -17.43
CA LEU A 447 15.34 -10.98 -18.86
C LEU A 447 14.12 -11.81 -19.29
N LEU A 448 14.10 -13.11 -18.94
CA LEU A 448 13.01 -14.00 -19.35
C LEU A 448 11.66 -13.65 -18.70
N ILE A 449 11.64 -13.22 -17.44
CA ILE A 449 10.40 -12.77 -16.79
C ILE A 449 9.90 -11.44 -17.36
N THR A 450 10.81 -10.55 -17.80
CA THR A 450 10.43 -9.31 -18.47
C THR A 450 9.86 -9.57 -19.88
N ILE A 451 10.48 -10.47 -20.65
CA ILE A 451 9.95 -10.93 -21.95
C ILE A 451 8.60 -11.63 -21.77
N ALA A 452 8.48 -12.51 -20.77
CA ALA A 452 7.23 -13.16 -20.45
C ALA A 452 6.13 -12.15 -20.12
N ARG A 453 6.41 -11.21 -19.20
CA ARG A 453 5.45 -10.21 -18.72
C ARG A 453 5.00 -9.24 -19.82
N LEU A 454 5.93 -8.71 -20.61
CA LEU A 454 5.65 -7.60 -21.54
C LEU A 454 5.56 -8.00 -23.01
N ILE A 455 5.73 -9.29 -23.35
CA ILE A 455 5.60 -9.80 -24.71
C ILE A 455 4.71 -11.06 -24.76
N ILE A 456 5.05 -12.12 -24.01
CA ILE A 456 4.33 -13.41 -24.10
C ILE A 456 2.91 -13.32 -23.54
N ILE A 457 2.74 -12.76 -22.34
CA ILE A 457 1.43 -12.56 -21.69
C ILE A 457 0.52 -11.65 -22.55
N PRO A 458 0.97 -10.51 -23.11
CA PRO A 458 0.22 -9.73 -24.08
C PRO A 458 -0.22 -10.50 -25.33
N ILE A 459 0.69 -11.27 -25.95
CA ILE A 459 0.36 -12.09 -27.13
C ILE A 459 -0.73 -13.12 -26.80
N PHE A 460 -0.61 -13.79 -25.65
CA PHE A 460 -1.64 -14.70 -25.14
C PHE A 460 -2.97 -13.97 -24.91
N GLY A 461 -2.95 -12.78 -24.28
CA GLY A 461 -4.12 -11.94 -24.07
C GLY A 461 -4.83 -11.52 -25.36
N VAL A 462 -4.09 -11.11 -26.39
CA VAL A 462 -4.65 -10.84 -27.71
C VAL A 462 -5.26 -12.10 -28.33
N GLY A 463 -4.63 -13.26 -28.17
CA GLY A 463 -5.17 -14.56 -28.60
C GLY A 463 -6.50 -14.90 -27.92
N VAL A 464 -6.54 -14.87 -26.59
CA VAL A 464 -7.73 -15.16 -25.76
C VAL A 464 -8.89 -14.22 -26.10
N THR A 465 -8.64 -12.92 -26.09
CA THR A 465 -9.67 -11.91 -26.37
C THR A 465 -10.15 -11.96 -27.83
N THR A 466 -9.30 -12.37 -28.77
CA THR A 466 -9.73 -12.64 -30.16
C THR A 466 -10.55 -13.93 -30.27
N GLY A 467 -10.23 -14.95 -29.47
CA GLY A 467 -11.05 -16.15 -29.33
C GLY A 467 -12.45 -15.84 -28.79
N PHE A 468 -12.55 -15.07 -27.70
CA PHE A 468 -13.82 -14.61 -27.14
C PHE A 468 -14.62 -13.73 -28.11
N TYR A 469 -13.95 -12.87 -28.88
CA TYR A 469 -14.59 -12.09 -29.95
C TYR A 469 -15.19 -13.00 -31.04
N LYS A 470 -14.40 -13.95 -31.58
CA LYS A 470 -14.88 -14.92 -32.58
C LYS A 470 -15.99 -15.83 -32.03
N GLY A 471 -15.98 -16.13 -30.74
CA GLY A 471 -17.03 -16.87 -30.05
C GLY A 471 -18.29 -16.04 -29.70
N GLY A 472 -18.36 -14.75 -30.06
CA GLY A 472 -19.52 -13.90 -29.78
C GLY A 472 -19.67 -13.47 -28.32
N TRP A 473 -18.62 -13.54 -27.50
CA TRP A 473 -18.70 -13.22 -26.06
C TRP A 473 -18.91 -11.71 -25.85
N TYR A 474 -18.10 -10.87 -26.49
CA TYR A 474 -18.16 -9.40 -26.33
C TYR A 474 -19.37 -8.71 -27.00
N GLY A 475 -20.10 -9.40 -27.89
CA GLY A 475 -21.19 -8.79 -28.66
C GLY A 475 -20.70 -7.58 -29.45
N SER A 476 -21.35 -6.43 -29.27
CA SER A 476 -20.98 -5.15 -29.88
C SER A 476 -20.02 -4.28 -29.04
N ASP A 477 -19.68 -4.68 -27.80
CA ASP A 477 -18.89 -3.84 -26.90
C ASP A 477 -17.39 -4.10 -27.05
N ILE A 478 -16.77 -3.38 -28.00
CA ILE A 478 -15.34 -3.48 -28.30
C ILE A 478 -14.44 -2.92 -27.19
N LEU A 479 -14.98 -2.08 -26.30
CA LEU A 479 -14.24 -1.48 -25.19
C LEU A 479 -13.84 -2.53 -24.16
N VAL A 480 -14.72 -3.49 -23.84
CA VAL A 480 -14.40 -4.60 -22.91
C VAL A 480 -13.21 -5.40 -23.44
N ARG A 481 -13.19 -5.66 -24.75
CA ARG A 481 -12.07 -6.34 -25.44
C ARG A 481 -10.79 -5.51 -25.36
N PHE A 482 -10.88 -4.20 -25.55
CA PHE A 482 -9.73 -3.29 -25.47
C PHE A 482 -9.13 -3.25 -24.07
N VAL A 483 -9.96 -3.01 -23.05
CA VAL A 483 -9.54 -3.02 -21.64
C VAL A 483 -8.95 -4.38 -21.28
N SER A 484 -9.62 -5.48 -21.68
CA SER A 484 -9.10 -6.84 -21.44
C SER A 484 -7.68 -7.02 -21.98
N VAL A 485 -7.39 -6.59 -23.21
CA VAL A 485 -6.02 -6.68 -23.77
C VAL A 485 -5.04 -5.75 -23.04
N LEU A 486 -5.47 -4.53 -22.69
CA LEU A 486 -4.63 -3.57 -21.97
C LEU A 486 -4.09 -4.17 -20.67
N GLU A 487 -4.90 -4.91 -19.91
CA GLU A 487 -4.52 -5.58 -18.66
C GLU A 487 -3.41 -6.63 -18.82
N PHE A 488 -3.40 -7.40 -19.93
CA PHE A 488 -2.28 -8.30 -20.23
C PHE A 488 -0.98 -7.54 -20.55
N GLY A 489 -1.08 -6.26 -20.94
CA GLY A 489 0.04 -5.37 -21.28
C GLY A 489 0.82 -4.78 -20.11
N LEU A 490 0.36 -4.96 -18.88
CA LEU A 490 0.83 -4.21 -17.72
C LEU A 490 2.06 -4.85 -17.04
N PRO A 491 2.99 -4.04 -16.52
CA PRO A 491 4.11 -4.50 -15.71
C PRO A 491 3.61 -5.02 -14.35
N ASN A 492 4.50 -5.54 -13.52
CA ASN A 492 4.12 -5.97 -12.17
C ASN A 492 3.64 -4.78 -11.31
N ALA A 493 2.79 -5.08 -10.33
CA ALA A 493 2.42 -4.15 -9.27
C ALA A 493 3.65 -3.73 -8.43
N THR A 494 3.76 -2.44 -8.08
CA THR A 494 4.76 -1.97 -7.11
C THR A 494 4.40 -2.30 -5.66
N SER A 495 3.16 -2.72 -5.38
CA SER A 495 2.77 -3.25 -4.06
C SER A 495 3.63 -4.44 -3.63
N LEU A 496 4.18 -5.21 -4.58
CA LEU A 496 5.16 -6.27 -4.32
C LEU A 496 6.40 -5.78 -3.55
N VAL A 497 6.80 -4.52 -3.70
CA VAL A 497 7.94 -3.93 -2.96
C VAL A 497 7.60 -3.84 -1.48
N TYR A 498 6.39 -3.38 -1.14
CA TYR A 498 5.94 -3.26 0.24
C TYR A 498 5.69 -4.63 0.88
N PHE A 499 5.11 -5.59 0.14
CA PHE A 499 4.98 -6.97 0.66
C PHE A 499 6.34 -7.65 0.87
N THR A 500 7.31 -7.44 -0.02
CA THR A 500 8.63 -8.04 0.17
C THR A 500 9.36 -7.36 1.33
N ALA A 501 9.27 -6.04 1.46
CA ALA A 501 9.81 -5.29 2.60
C ALA A 501 9.19 -5.72 3.95
N PHE A 502 7.89 -5.99 3.99
CA PHE A 502 7.16 -6.46 5.18
C PHE A 502 7.75 -7.73 5.80
N TYR A 503 8.22 -8.67 4.97
CA TYR A 503 8.84 -9.92 5.41
C TYR A 503 10.38 -9.84 5.52
N THR A 504 11.02 -8.72 5.14
CA THR A 504 12.48 -8.62 5.09
C THR A 504 13.03 -8.18 6.45
N ASP A 505 14.02 -8.90 6.99
CA ASP A 505 14.77 -8.52 8.18
C ASP A 505 15.46 -7.15 7.99
N PRO A 506 15.17 -6.11 8.80
CA PRO A 506 15.80 -4.81 8.68
C PRO A 506 17.29 -4.81 9.07
N LEU A 507 17.74 -5.77 9.88
CA LEU A 507 19.11 -5.89 10.36
C LEU A 507 20.03 -6.64 9.38
N SER A 508 19.48 -7.39 8.42
CA SER A 508 20.28 -8.05 7.38
C SER A 508 20.98 -7.03 6.47
N GLU A 509 22.25 -7.26 6.15
CA GLU A 509 22.97 -6.46 5.17
C GLU A 509 22.62 -6.84 3.71
N GLU A 510 22.16 -8.08 3.48
CA GLU A 510 21.86 -8.67 2.17
C GLU A 510 20.37 -8.95 1.99
N HIS A 511 19.72 -8.21 1.09
CA HIS A 511 18.28 -8.32 0.80
C HIS A 511 18.04 -8.96 -0.57
N LEU A 512 18.38 -10.24 -0.70
CA LEU A 512 18.35 -10.99 -1.96
C LEU A 512 17.00 -10.86 -2.70
N GLN A 513 15.90 -11.00 -1.95
CA GLN A 513 14.53 -10.97 -2.44
C GLN A 513 14.15 -9.57 -2.97
N MET A 514 14.57 -8.51 -2.26
CA MET A 514 14.35 -7.11 -2.65
C MET A 514 15.19 -6.72 -3.86
N ASP A 515 16.48 -7.09 -3.91
CA ASP A 515 17.36 -6.84 -5.07
C ASP A 515 16.81 -7.55 -6.33
N CYS A 516 16.37 -8.81 -6.21
CA CYS A 516 15.77 -9.57 -7.32
C CYS A 516 14.48 -8.91 -7.86
N LEU A 517 13.60 -8.47 -6.96
CA LEU A 517 12.37 -7.76 -7.32
C LEU A 517 12.67 -6.38 -7.95
N ALA A 518 13.62 -5.64 -7.39
CA ALA A 518 14.02 -4.32 -7.87
C ALA A 518 14.52 -4.38 -9.33
N ILE A 519 15.38 -5.35 -9.64
CA ILE A 519 15.86 -5.58 -11.03
C ILE A 519 14.67 -5.82 -11.97
N CYS A 520 13.74 -6.70 -11.59
CA CYS A 520 12.60 -7.04 -12.45
C CYS A 520 11.67 -5.84 -12.70
N LEU A 521 11.38 -5.06 -11.66
CA LEU A 521 10.59 -3.82 -11.79
C LEU A 521 11.31 -2.80 -12.69
N ILE A 522 12.58 -2.51 -12.44
CA ILE A 522 13.35 -1.54 -13.25
C ILE A 522 13.37 -1.94 -14.73
N CYS A 523 13.62 -3.21 -15.04
CA CYS A 523 13.61 -3.70 -16.43
C CYS A 523 12.22 -3.56 -17.09
N GLN A 524 11.14 -3.93 -16.38
CA GLN A 524 9.79 -3.84 -16.93
C GLN A 524 9.33 -2.39 -17.13
N TYR A 525 9.50 -1.53 -16.14
CA TYR A 525 9.10 -0.11 -16.24
C TYR A 525 9.98 0.68 -17.21
N ALA A 526 11.18 0.22 -17.55
CA ALA A 526 11.96 0.77 -18.67
C ALA A 526 11.39 0.34 -20.04
N ILE A 527 11.01 -0.92 -20.20
CA ILE A 527 10.55 -1.50 -21.48
C ILE A 527 9.09 -1.14 -21.80
N LEU A 528 8.25 -0.92 -20.78
CA LEU A 528 6.83 -0.60 -20.91
C LEU A 528 6.54 0.59 -21.83
N TRP A 529 7.44 1.59 -21.86
CA TRP A 529 7.37 2.75 -22.75
C TRP A 529 7.17 2.36 -24.22
N ILE A 530 7.77 1.24 -24.64
CA ILE A 530 7.74 0.73 -26.01
C ILE A 530 6.64 -0.32 -26.18
N THR A 531 6.51 -1.25 -25.24
CA THR A 531 5.60 -2.40 -25.41
C THR A 531 4.13 -2.03 -25.30
N LEU A 532 3.75 -1.08 -24.43
CA LEU A 532 2.35 -0.72 -24.25
C LEU A 532 1.76 0.04 -25.47
N PRO A 533 2.43 1.07 -26.05
CA PRO A 533 1.97 1.66 -27.31
C PRO A 533 1.94 0.69 -28.48
N PHE A 534 2.92 -0.23 -28.56
CA PHE A 534 2.94 -1.25 -29.60
C PHE A 534 1.74 -2.20 -29.47
N LEU A 535 1.46 -2.70 -28.27
CA LEU A 535 0.30 -3.54 -27.97
C LEU A 535 -1.01 -2.82 -28.30
N THR A 536 -1.19 -1.58 -27.85
CA THR A 536 -2.38 -0.77 -28.16
C THR A 536 -2.55 -0.58 -29.67
N THR A 537 -1.49 -0.19 -30.38
CA THR A 537 -1.52 0.03 -31.83
C THR A 537 -1.88 -1.26 -32.57
N PHE A 538 -1.21 -2.36 -32.26
CA PHE A 538 -1.48 -3.67 -32.84
C PHE A 538 -2.91 -4.14 -32.56
N THR A 539 -3.41 -3.91 -31.35
CA THR A 539 -4.76 -4.30 -30.95
C THR A 539 -5.80 -3.54 -31.75
N LEU A 540 -5.66 -2.23 -31.90
CA LEU A 540 -6.60 -1.40 -32.66
C LEU A 540 -6.56 -1.76 -34.16
N LYS A 541 -5.37 -1.76 -34.76
CA LYS A 541 -5.20 -1.96 -36.21
C LYS A 541 -5.41 -3.39 -36.68
N VAL A 542 -4.82 -4.37 -35.99
CA VAL A 542 -4.77 -5.77 -36.45
C VAL A 542 -5.82 -6.62 -35.76
N SER A 543 -6.00 -6.48 -34.44
CA SER A 543 -6.94 -7.31 -33.68
C SER A 543 -8.39 -6.83 -33.82
N MET A 544 -8.61 -5.52 -33.92
CA MET A 544 -9.93 -4.88 -34.00
C MET A 544 -10.31 -4.37 -35.38
N GLY A 545 -9.35 -4.14 -36.28
CA GLY A 545 -9.61 -3.70 -37.66
C GLY A 545 -10.03 -2.22 -37.78
N LEU A 546 -9.69 -1.39 -36.79
CA LEU A 546 -9.95 0.06 -36.75
C LEU A 546 -8.81 0.82 -37.45
#